data_AF-A0A9Q0X7R2-F1
#
_entry.id   AF-A0A9Q0X7R2-F1
#
_cell.length_a   1.000
_cell.length_b   1.000
_cell.length_c   1.000
_cell.angle_alpha   90.00
_cell.angle_beta   90.00
_cell.angle_gamma   90.00
#
_symmetry.space_group_name_H-M   'P 1'
#
loop_
_entity.id
_entity.type
_entity.pdbx_description
1 polymer ?
#
loop_
_entity_poly.entity_id
_entity_poly.type
_entity_poly.pdbx_seq_one_letter_code
_entity_poly.pdbx_strand_id
1 'polypeptide(L)'
;MAAPTEGGGLAALGAREAAAAAAQALSLPAEAFGNDPSVEMVWAVKAYQHAEVYFNLISSVDPKFLKLTQVDDQIYAEFRKAFQDLAIDVLDPEDLKSEPAKEKWRPFCMKFDGIVEDFNYGTLLRLDCSQGYTEENTIFATRIQFFAVEIARNREGNNSVVYGRAKAANSHTGASSSG
;
A
#
# COMPACT_ATOMS: atom_id res chain seq x y z
N MET A 1 40.29 -3.27 -38.72
CA MET A 1 38.91 -3.76 -38.91
C MET A 1 38.30 -3.98 -37.54
N ALA A 2 37.04 -3.58 -37.38
CA ALA A 2 36.36 -3.37 -36.11
C ALA A 2 35.44 -4.54 -35.69
N ALA A 3 35.34 -4.71 -34.34
CA ALA A 3 34.21 -5.18 -33.52
C ALA A 3 33.69 -6.64 -33.65
N PRO A 4 32.91 -7.17 -32.67
CA PRO A 4 32.73 -6.76 -31.26
C PRO A 4 32.81 -7.91 -30.22
N THR A 5 32.91 -7.49 -28.96
CA THR A 5 32.65 -8.24 -27.73
C THR A 5 31.15 -8.37 -27.47
N GLU A 6 30.61 -9.58 -27.29
CA GLU A 6 29.25 -9.79 -26.77
C GLU A 6 29.25 -10.80 -25.62
N GLY A 7 29.37 -10.28 -24.39
CA GLY A 7 29.15 -11.01 -23.14
C GLY A 7 28.15 -10.24 -22.30
N GLY A 8 26.84 -10.40 -22.57
CA GLY A 8 25.80 -9.65 -21.86
C GLY A 8 24.35 -10.13 -22.05
N GLY A 9 24.10 -11.23 -22.77
CA GLY A 9 22.73 -11.63 -23.15
C GLY A 9 21.98 -12.51 -22.15
N LEU A 10 22.68 -13.34 -21.37
CA LEU A 10 22.04 -14.45 -20.64
C LEU A 10 21.35 -14.02 -19.33
N ALA A 11 21.86 -13.00 -18.63
CA ALA A 11 21.23 -12.48 -17.41
C ALA A 11 19.96 -11.66 -17.68
N ALA A 12 19.90 -10.97 -18.84
CA ALA A 12 18.76 -10.15 -19.22
C ALA A 12 17.55 -10.98 -19.68
N LEU A 13 17.77 -12.19 -20.22
CA LEU A 13 16.72 -13.13 -20.60
C LEU A 13 15.98 -13.68 -19.38
N GLY A 14 16.71 -14.14 -18.35
CA GLY A 14 16.11 -14.66 -17.12
C GLY A 14 15.29 -13.62 -16.34
N ALA A 15 15.73 -12.36 -16.31
CA ALA A 15 14.98 -11.28 -15.67
C ALA A 15 13.68 -10.93 -16.43
N ARG A 16 13.69 -11.00 -17.77
CA ARG A 16 12.50 -10.76 -18.60
C ARG A 16 11.50 -11.90 -18.52
N GLU A 17 11.97 -13.14 -18.48
CA GLU A 17 11.11 -14.32 -18.30
C GLU A 17 10.50 -14.37 -16.91
N ALA A 18 11.26 -14.04 -15.86
CA ALA A 18 10.73 -13.91 -14.50
C ALA A 18 9.70 -12.77 -14.38
N ALA A 19 9.95 -11.62 -15.03
CA ALA A 19 9.00 -10.51 -15.08
C ALA A 19 7.73 -10.88 -15.87
N ALA A 20 7.86 -11.63 -16.96
CA ALA A 20 6.72 -12.09 -17.75
C ALA A 20 5.90 -13.16 -17.01
N ALA A 21 6.56 -14.09 -16.31
CA ALA A 21 5.90 -15.08 -15.45
C ALA A 21 5.19 -14.41 -14.26
N ALA A 22 5.81 -13.42 -13.64
CA ALA A 22 5.17 -12.61 -12.60
C ALA A 22 3.98 -11.83 -13.15
N ALA A 23 4.08 -11.22 -14.33
CA ALA A 23 2.98 -10.50 -14.98
C ALA A 23 1.80 -11.42 -15.33
N GLN A 24 2.07 -12.62 -15.84
CA GLN A 24 1.03 -13.62 -16.12
C GLN A 24 0.40 -14.17 -14.84
N ALA A 25 1.18 -14.34 -13.77
CA ALA A 25 0.69 -14.81 -12.47
C ALA A 25 -0.32 -13.86 -11.82
N LEU A 26 -0.30 -12.58 -12.19
CA LEU A 26 -1.20 -11.56 -11.64
C LEU A 26 -2.44 -11.32 -12.51
N SER A 27 -2.42 -11.81 -13.74
CA SER A 27 -3.50 -11.65 -14.71
C SER A 27 -4.54 -12.78 -14.64
N LEU A 28 -4.25 -13.86 -13.92
CA LEU A 28 -5.12 -15.01 -13.80
C LEU A 28 -5.87 -14.98 -12.45
N PRO A 29 -7.11 -15.51 -12.40
CA PRO A 29 -7.90 -15.56 -11.17
C PRO A 29 -7.16 -16.29 -10.05
N ALA A 30 -7.34 -15.87 -8.80
CA ALA A 30 -6.65 -16.44 -7.63
C ALA A 30 -6.85 -17.97 -7.50
N GLU A 31 -7.94 -18.49 -8.07
CA GLU A 31 -8.29 -19.91 -8.13
C GLU A 31 -7.37 -20.74 -9.05
N ALA A 32 -6.61 -20.09 -9.96
CA ALA A 32 -5.70 -20.75 -10.90
C ALA A 32 -4.31 -21.07 -10.27
N PHE A 33 -3.98 -20.46 -9.14
CA PHE A 33 -2.73 -20.68 -8.41
C PHE A 33 -3.03 -21.23 -7.02
N GLY A 34 -3.30 -22.53 -6.92
CA GLY A 34 -3.44 -23.16 -5.61
C GLY A 34 -2.14 -22.96 -4.80
N ASN A 35 -2.21 -22.30 -3.64
CA ASN A 35 -1.15 -22.06 -2.64
C ASN A 35 0.30 -22.29 -3.14
N ASP A 36 0.70 -21.64 -4.22
CA ASP A 36 2.05 -21.75 -4.75
C ASP A 36 2.94 -20.77 -3.97
N PRO A 37 3.97 -21.24 -3.22
CA PRO A 37 4.82 -20.37 -2.42
C PRO A 37 5.53 -19.28 -3.25
N SER A 38 5.75 -19.52 -4.55
CA SER A 38 6.33 -18.51 -5.45
C SER A 38 5.36 -17.37 -5.75
N VAL A 39 4.05 -17.65 -5.83
CA VAL A 39 3.01 -16.64 -6.02
C VAL A 39 2.82 -15.80 -4.76
N GLU A 40 2.80 -16.45 -3.58
CA GLU A 40 2.74 -15.77 -2.29
C GLU A 40 3.93 -14.82 -2.09
N MET A 41 5.14 -15.25 -2.47
CA MET A 41 6.33 -14.41 -2.42
C MET A 41 6.21 -13.17 -3.32
N VAL A 42 5.70 -13.33 -4.55
CA VAL A 42 5.47 -12.20 -5.47
C VAL A 42 4.46 -11.22 -4.90
N TRP A 43 3.38 -11.70 -4.29
CA TRP A 43 2.39 -10.85 -3.62
C TRP A 43 2.99 -10.11 -2.43
N ALA A 44 3.77 -10.78 -1.58
CA ALA A 44 4.43 -10.15 -0.44
C ALA A 44 5.40 -9.04 -0.88
N VAL A 45 6.24 -9.30 -1.89
CA VAL A 45 7.17 -8.31 -2.45
C VAL A 45 6.41 -7.09 -2.97
N LYS A 46 5.32 -7.29 -3.70
CA LYS A 46 4.52 -6.18 -4.23
C LYS A 46 3.79 -5.38 -3.16
N ALA A 47 3.25 -6.06 -2.16
CA ALA A 47 2.58 -5.40 -1.04
C ALA A 47 3.57 -4.54 -0.23
N TYR A 48 4.80 -5.02 -0.05
CA TYR A 48 5.89 -4.25 0.56
C TYR A 48 6.31 -3.05 -0.30
N GLN A 49 6.51 -3.23 -1.61
CA GLN A 49 6.81 -2.12 -2.52
C GLN A 49 5.72 -1.04 -2.51
N HIS A 50 4.45 -1.44 -2.50
CA HIS A 50 3.33 -0.52 -2.37
C HIS A 50 3.40 0.27 -1.05
N ALA A 51 3.69 -0.41 0.06
CA ALA A 51 3.86 0.19 1.37
C ALA A 51 5.00 1.23 1.39
N GLU A 52 6.16 0.91 0.83
CA GLU A 52 7.30 1.82 0.74
C GLU A 52 6.99 3.06 -0.11
N VAL A 53 6.41 2.86 -1.30
CA VAL A 53 6.04 3.96 -2.20
C VAL A 53 5.06 4.90 -1.50
N TYR A 54 4.04 4.36 -0.84
CA TYR A 54 3.07 5.16 -0.11
C TYR A 54 3.72 5.91 1.07
N PHE A 55 4.56 5.23 1.86
CA PHE A 55 5.23 5.85 3.00
C PHE A 55 6.16 6.99 2.57
N ASN A 56 6.88 6.82 1.46
CA ASN A 56 7.70 7.86 0.84
C ASN A 56 6.87 9.06 0.39
N LEU A 57 5.65 8.81 -0.14
CA LEU A 57 4.75 9.88 -0.55
C LEU A 57 4.31 10.74 0.64
N ILE A 58 3.77 10.12 1.70
CA ILE A 58 3.28 10.85 2.89
C ILE A 58 4.39 11.48 3.74
N SER A 59 5.65 11.07 3.56
CA SER A 59 6.82 11.69 4.20
C SER A 59 7.39 12.85 3.39
N SER A 60 7.18 12.87 2.07
CA SER A 60 7.76 13.87 1.17
C SER A 60 6.84 15.05 0.89
N VAL A 61 5.52 14.84 0.88
CA VAL A 61 4.52 15.89 0.62
C VAL A 61 3.44 15.91 1.70
N ASP A 62 2.77 17.05 1.84
CA ASP A 62 1.67 17.19 2.81
C ASP A 62 0.52 16.22 2.46
N PRO A 63 0.21 15.25 3.33
CA PRO A 63 -0.77 14.21 3.03
C PRO A 63 -2.19 14.74 2.80
N LYS A 64 -2.53 15.93 3.31
CA LYS A 64 -3.87 16.52 3.14
C LYS A 64 -4.21 16.85 1.69
N PHE A 65 -3.21 17.03 0.84
CA PHE A 65 -3.38 17.32 -0.58
C PHE A 65 -3.22 16.09 -1.48
N LEU A 66 -2.91 14.92 -0.90
CA LEU A 66 -2.78 13.69 -1.65
C LEU A 66 -4.13 13.16 -2.11
N LYS A 67 -4.22 12.84 -3.40
CA LYS A 67 -5.29 12.03 -3.96
C LYS A 67 -4.74 10.66 -4.30
N LEU A 68 -5.30 9.61 -3.69
CA LEU A 68 -4.88 8.23 -3.90
C LEU A 68 -5.61 7.58 -5.08
N THR A 69 -6.86 8.00 -5.32
CA THR A 69 -7.72 7.52 -6.40
C THR A 69 -8.52 8.66 -7.02
N GLN A 70 -9.20 8.38 -8.14
CA GLN A 70 -10.15 9.33 -8.75
C GLN A 70 -11.46 9.49 -7.96
N VAL A 71 -11.75 8.56 -7.05
CA VAL A 71 -13.02 8.48 -6.30
C VAL A 71 -12.82 8.63 -4.80
N ASP A 72 -11.76 9.31 -4.37
CA ASP A 72 -11.43 9.47 -2.94
C ASP A 72 -12.57 10.06 -2.12
N ASP A 73 -13.33 11.02 -2.68
CA ASP A 73 -14.47 11.62 -2.01
C ASP A 73 -15.58 10.61 -1.74
N GLN A 74 -15.84 9.72 -2.71
CA GLN A 74 -16.82 8.65 -2.57
C GLN A 74 -16.35 7.60 -1.56
N ILE A 75 -15.08 7.19 -1.63
CA ILE A 75 -14.48 6.24 -0.69
C ILE A 75 -14.58 6.78 0.74
N TYR A 76 -14.16 8.02 0.96
CA TYR A 76 -14.20 8.64 2.28
C TYR A 76 -15.63 8.75 2.84
N ALA A 77 -16.58 9.22 2.03
CA ALA A 77 -17.96 9.37 2.45
C ALA A 77 -18.62 8.02 2.83
N GLU A 78 -18.45 6.99 1.99
CA GLU A 78 -18.98 5.65 2.28
C GLU A 78 -18.26 4.99 3.46
N PHE A 79 -16.95 5.21 3.60
CA PHE A 79 -16.17 4.70 4.72
C PHE A 79 -16.67 5.32 6.03
N ARG A 80 -16.75 6.64 6.12
CA ARG A 80 -17.23 7.32 7.33
C ARG A 80 -18.71 7.07 7.61
N LYS A 81 -19.53 6.78 6.60
CA LYS A 81 -20.91 6.32 6.80
C LYS A 81 -20.99 4.93 7.44
N ALA A 82 -20.17 3.99 6.96
CA ALA A 82 -20.17 2.61 7.43
C ALA A 82 -19.41 2.43 8.77
N PHE A 83 -18.33 3.19 8.97
CA PHE A 83 -17.37 3.07 10.07
C PHE A 83 -17.22 4.40 10.80
N GLN A 84 -18.34 4.93 11.30
CA GLN A 84 -18.40 6.22 11.99
C GLN A 84 -17.45 6.28 13.19
N ASP A 85 -17.47 5.23 14.02
CA ASP A 85 -16.72 5.17 15.29
C ASP A 85 -15.37 4.47 15.19
N LEU A 86 -14.95 4.05 13.99
CA LEU A 86 -13.67 3.37 13.81
C LEU A 86 -12.52 4.37 14.02
N ALA A 87 -11.68 4.07 15.01
CA ALA A 87 -10.43 4.78 15.24
C ALA A 87 -9.48 4.52 14.08
N ILE A 88 -8.90 5.59 13.53
CA ILE A 88 -8.00 5.49 12.36
C ILE A 88 -6.57 5.93 12.68
N ASP A 89 -6.31 6.53 13.84
CA ASP A 89 -4.96 6.83 14.32
C ASP A 89 -4.23 5.53 14.69
N VAL A 90 -4.82 4.76 15.60
CA VAL A 90 -4.34 3.45 16.05
C VAL A 90 -5.48 2.45 15.85
N LEU A 91 -5.30 1.55 14.87
CA LEU A 91 -6.27 0.52 14.55
C LEU A 91 -6.12 -0.69 15.46
N ASP A 92 -7.24 -1.21 15.96
CA ASP A 92 -7.28 -2.55 16.52
C ASP A 92 -7.28 -3.57 15.37
N PRO A 93 -6.33 -4.54 15.32
CA PRO A 93 -6.37 -5.63 14.36
C PRO A 93 -7.72 -6.36 14.29
N GLU A 94 -8.44 -6.48 15.41
CA GLU A 94 -9.75 -7.13 15.47
C GLU A 94 -10.83 -6.37 14.68
N ASP A 95 -10.72 -5.05 14.51
CA ASP A 95 -11.65 -4.24 13.70
C ASP A 95 -11.50 -4.47 12.19
N LEU A 96 -10.48 -5.23 11.79
CA LEU A 96 -10.19 -5.59 10.40
C LEU A 96 -10.35 -7.09 10.14
N LYS A 97 -9.95 -7.94 11.10
CA LYS A 97 -9.80 -9.39 10.90
C LYS A 97 -10.81 -10.26 11.64
N SER A 98 -11.53 -9.73 12.65
CA SER A 98 -12.55 -10.51 13.34
C SER A 98 -13.70 -10.88 12.40
N GLU A 99 -14.43 -11.96 12.67
CA GLU A 99 -15.57 -12.36 11.83
C GLU A 99 -16.64 -11.25 11.72
N PRO A 100 -17.06 -10.57 12.82
CA PRO A 100 -17.97 -9.43 12.73
C PRO A 100 -17.41 -8.27 11.90
N ALA A 101 -16.11 -7.99 12.02
CA ALA A 101 -15.47 -6.97 11.20
C ALA A 101 -15.50 -7.35 9.72
N LYS A 102 -15.18 -8.59 9.36
CA LYS A 102 -15.25 -9.08 7.98
C LYS A 102 -16.65 -8.96 7.41
N GLU A 103 -17.68 -9.32 8.18
CA GLU A 103 -19.08 -9.15 7.76
C GLU A 103 -19.45 -7.71 7.47
N LYS A 104 -18.85 -6.74 8.18
CA LYS A 104 -19.05 -5.31 7.95
C LYS A 104 -18.22 -4.77 6.78
N TRP A 105 -16.97 -5.24 6.63
CA TRP A 105 -16.06 -4.83 5.55
C TRP A 105 -16.47 -5.39 4.19
N ARG A 106 -16.97 -6.63 4.12
CA ARG A 106 -17.42 -7.26 2.86
C ARG A 106 -18.36 -6.37 2.03
N PRO A 107 -19.52 -5.90 2.55
CA PRO A 107 -20.43 -5.06 1.77
C PRO A 107 -19.83 -3.69 1.44
N PHE A 108 -18.92 -3.17 2.26
CA PHE A 108 -18.18 -1.95 1.92
C PHE A 108 -17.26 -2.19 0.72
N CYS A 109 -16.44 -3.24 0.74
CA CYS A 109 -15.50 -3.55 -0.34
C CYS A 109 -16.22 -3.80 -1.67
N MET A 110 -17.33 -4.56 -1.65
CA MET A 110 -18.12 -4.87 -2.85
C MET A 110 -18.72 -3.63 -3.52
N LYS A 111 -18.93 -2.51 -2.81
CA LYS A 111 -19.41 -1.26 -3.43
C LYS A 111 -18.43 -0.67 -4.44
N PHE A 112 -17.16 -1.03 -4.34
CA PHE A 112 -16.10 -0.50 -5.19
C PHE A 112 -15.63 -1.50 -6.24
N ASP A 113 -16.29 -2.65 -6.33
CA ASP A 113 -16.09 -3.59 -7.44
C ASP A 113 -16.45 -2.91 -8.77
N GLY A 114 -15.55 -3.00 -9.74
CA GLY A 114 -15.65 -2.29 -11.03
C GLY A 114 -15.46 -0.77 -10.98
N ILE A 115 -15.29 -0.16 -9.79
CA ILE A 115 -15.02 1.28 -9.63
C ILE A 115 -13.54 1.53 -9.32
N VAL A 116 -12.97 0.74 -8.41
CA VAL A 116 -11.55 0.79 -8.05
C VAL A 116 -10.86 -0.40 -8.70
N GLU A 117 -9.84 -0.12 -9.51
CA GLU A 117 -9.02 -1.15 -10.15
C GLU A 117 -8.31 -2.01 -9.09
N ASP A 118 -8.43 -3.33 -9.24
CA ASP A 118 -8.00 -4.35 -8.29
C ASP A 118 -8.37 -4.01 -6.83
N PHE A 119 -9.61 -3.60 -6.58
CA PHE A 119 -10.06 -3.19 -5.23
C PHE A 119 -9.76 -4.24 -4.14
N ASN A 120 -9.75 -5.53 -4.50
CA ASN A 120 -9.48 -6.68 -3.63
C ASN A 120 -8.01 -7.09 -3.56
N TYR A 121 -7.10 -6.40 -4.26
CA TYR A 121 -5.67 -6.71 -4.26
C TYR A 121 -5.07 -6.59 -2.86
N GLY A 122 -4.16 -7.51 -2.51
CA GLY A 122 -3.51 -7.54 -1.21
C GLY A 122 -2.48 -6.44 -1.00
N THR A 123 -2.62 -5.67 0.07
CA THR A 123 -1.74 -4.55 0.45
C THR A 123 -1.39 -4.61 1.94
N LEU A 124 -0.46 -3.76 2.36
CA LEU A 124 -0.08 -3.58 3.76
C LEU A 124 -0.61 -2.26 4.30
N LEU A 125 -1.23 -2.32 5.47
CA LEU A 125 -1.78 -1.18 6.20
C LEU A 125 -1.08 -1.04 7.55
N ARG A 126 -0.79 0.21 7.95
CA ARG A 126 -0.18 0.50 9.26
C ARG A 126 -1.25 0.49 10.35
N LEU A 127 -0.98 -0.13 11.50
CA LEU A 127 -1.88 -0.11 12.64
C LEU A 127 -1.88 1.27 13.30
N ASP A 128 -0.72 1.75 13.72
CA ASP A 128 -0.45 3.11 14.16
C ASP A 128 0.08 3.96 13.00
N CYS A 129 -0.67 5.01 12.64
CA CYS A 129 -0.35 5.90 11.52
C CYS A 129 0.89 6.78 11.77
N SER A 130 1.31 6.93 13.03
CA SER A 130 2.48 7.72 13.40
C SER A 130 3.78 6.96 13.22
N GLN A 131 3.71 5.63 13.10
CA GLN A 131 4.85 4.76 12.97
C GLN A 131 5.07 4.31 11.51
N GLY A 132 6.24 3.73 11.24
CA GLY A 132 6.56 3.12 9.95
C GLY A 132 5.98 1.72 9.79
N TYR A 133 6.25 1.09 8.64
CA TYR A 133 5.94 -0.32 8.43
C TYR A 133 6.95 -1.19 9.20
N THR A 134 6.47 -1.93 10.18
CA THR A 134 7.22 -2.96 10.93
C THR A 134 6.36 -4.21 11.06
N GLU A 135 6.93 -5.35 11.44
CA GLU A 135 6.17 -6.59 11.63
C GLU A 135 5.01 -6.40 12.63
N GLU A 136 5.25 -5.68 13.72
CA GLU A 136 4.25 -5.42 14.78
C GLU A 136 3.24 -4.33 14.42
N ASN A 137 3.60 -3.39 13.54
CA ASN A 137 2.75 -2.26 13.16
C ASN A 137 2.06 -2.43 11.80
N THR A 138 2.08 -3.62 11.22
CA THR A 138 1.56 -3.86 9.87
C THR A 138 0.53 -4.97 9.86
N ILE A 139 -0.55 -4.75 9.12
CA ILE A 139 -1.58 -5.76 8.87
C ILE A 139 -1.85 -5.88 7.37
N PHE A 140 -2.18 -7.10 6.94
CA PHE A 140 -2.67 -7.33 5.59
C PHE A 140 -4.08 -6.75 5.42
N ALA A 141 -4.29 -5.99 4.35
CA ALA A 141 -5.56 -5.39 4.00
C ALA A 141 -5.76 -5.40 2.48
N THR A 142 -7.01 -5.45 2.03
CA THR A 142 -7.31 -5.23 0.61
C THR A 142 -7.04 -3.78 0.22
N ARG A 143 -6.77 -3.53 -1.07
CA ARG A 143 -6.50 -2.19 -1.61
C ARG A 143 -7.60 -1.18 -1.25
N ILE A 144 -8.87 -1.60 -1.29
CA ILE A 144 -9.98 -0.71 -0.91
C ILE A 144 -10.01 -0.41 0.59
N GLN A 145 -9.66 -1.36 1.45
CA GLN A 145 -9.53 -1.12 2.90
C GLN A 145 -8.38 -0.15 3.17
N PHE A 146 -7.25 -0.36 2.49
CA PHE A 146 -6.11 0.55 2.55
C PHE A 146 -6.52 1.97 2.15
N PHE A 147 -7.17 2.15 0.99
CA PHE A 147 -7.63 3.47 0.55
C PHE A 147 -8.62 4.09 1.54
N ALA A 148 -9.60 3.34 2.02
CA ALA A 148 -10.59 3.84 2.97
C ALA A 148 -9.94 4.45 4.22
N VAL A 149 -9.00 3.72 4.81
CA VAL A 149 -8.28 4.15 6.02
C VAL A 149 -7.30 5.28 5.72
N GLU A 150 -6.44 5.13 4.71
CA GLU A 150 -5.37 6.10 4.45
C GLU A 150 -5.88 7.42 3.86
N ILE A 151 -6.98 7.40 3.09
CA ILE A 151 -7.67 8.63 2.67
C ILE A 151 -8.23 9.35 3.90
N ALA A 152 -8.84 8.62 4.83
CA ALA A 152 -9.36 9.22 6.06
C ALA A 152 -8.22 9.81 6.90
N ARG A 153 -7.11 9.09 7.09
CA ARG A 153 -5.92 9.57 7.80
C ARG A 153 -5.30 10.81 7.17
N ASN A 154 -5.28 10.87 5.84
CA ASN A 154 -4.79 12.02 5.09
C ASN A 154 -5.68 13.25 5.32
N ARG A 155 -7.00 13.10 5.14
CA ARG A 155 -7.96 14.20 5.26
C ARG A 155 -8.09 14.73 6.68
N GLU A 156 -8.08 13.83 7.66
CA GLU A 156 -8.24 14.18 9.08
C GLU A 156 -6.92 14.60 9.73
N GLY A 157 -5.81 14.43 9.01
CA GLY A 157 -4.50 14.96 9.38
C GLY A 157 -3.67 14.01 10.23
N ASN A 158 -4.14 12.80 10.52
CA ASN A 158 -3.41 11.77 11.27
C ASN A 158 -2.05 11.44 10.64
N ASN A 159 -1.95 11.44 9.31
CA ASN A 159 -0.69 11.19 8.60
C ASN A 159 0.28 12.39 8.58
N SER A 160 -0.17 13.58 8.98
CA SER A 160 0.67 14.80 8.96
C SER A 160 1.89 14.68 9.88
N VAL A 161 1.82 13.81 10.91
CA VAL A 161 2.94 13.53 11.80
C VAL A 161 4.14 12.93 11.05
N VAL A 162 3.90 12.10 10.04
CA VAL A 162 4.96 11.46 9.25
C VAL A 162 5.68 12.51 8.41
N TYR A 163 4.92 13.35 7.69
CA TYR A 163 5.44 14.49 6.94
C TYR A 163 6.22 15.46 7.84
N GLY A 164 5.66 15.83 8.99
CA GLY A 164 6.28 16.74 9.93
C GLY A 164 7.62 16.23 10.48
N ARG A 165 7.69 14.94 10.85
CA ARG A 165 8.93 14.28 11.29
C ARG A 165 9.99 14.26 10.19
N ALA A 166 9.60 13.90 8.96
CA ALA A 166 10.52 13.88 7.82
C ALA A 166 11.09 15.27 7.51
N LYS A 167 10.24 16.32 7.54
CA LYS A 167 10.67 17.71 7.38
C LYS A 167 11.65 18.15 8.46
N ALA A 168 11.38 17.81 9.72
CA ALA A 168 12.25 18.15 10.85
C ALA A 168 13.61 17.44 10.79
N ALA A 169 13.63 16.18 10.35
CA ALA A 169 14.85 15.41 10.15
C ALA A 169 15.73 16.03 9.06
N ASN A 170 15.14 16.40 7.91
CA ASN A 170 15.86 17.04 6.81
C ASN A 170 16.40 18.44 7.16
N SER A 171 15.69 19.21 7.99
CA SER A 171 16.20 20.50 8.45
C SER A 171 17.40 20.37 9.40
N HIS A 172 17.49 19.29 10.18
CA HIS A 172 18.64 19.03 11.05
C HIS A 172 19.87 18.56 10.28
N THR A 173 19.71 17.79 9.20
CA THR A 173 20.85 17.29 8.40
C THR A 173 21.51 18.41 7.59
N GLY A 174 20.76 19.45 7.18
CA GLY A 174 21.31 20.61 6.46
C GLY A 174 22.19 21.52 7.32
N ALA A 175 21.97 21.55 8.64
CA ALA A 175 22.67 22.46 9.56
C ALA A 175 24.06 21.98 10.00
N SER A 176 24.41 20.70 9.81
CA SER A 176 25.69 20.12 10.26
C SER A 176 26.80 20.11 9.21
N SER A 177 26.61 20.74 8.04
CA SER A 177 27.60 20.78 6.94
C SER A 177 28.31 22.14 6.79
N SER A 178 28.18 23.03 7.78
CA SER A 178 28.83 24.34 7.82
C SER A 178 29.60 24.52 9.13
N GLY A 179 30.75 23.86 9.24
CA GLY A 179 31.65 23.95 10.39
C GLY A 179 33.05 23.51 10.03
#